data_AF-A0A0F0FLW3-F1
#
_entry.id   AF-A0A0F0FLW3-F1
#
_cell.length_a   1.000
_cell.length_b   1.000
_cell.length_c   1.000
_cell.angle_alpha   90.00
_cell.angle_beta   90.00
_cell.angle_gamma   90.00
#
_symmetry.space_group_name_H-M   'P 1'
#
loop_
_entity.id
_entity.type
_entity.pdbx_description
1 polymer ?
#
loop_
_entity_poly.entity_id
_entity_poly.type
_entity_poly.pdbx_seq_one_letter_code
_entity_poly.pdbx_strand_id
1 'polypeptide(L)'
;MSKAKQSWEVGQQVKVGFLAGLTVIAKIPTPGFAPDAYVLVRGEQFYSFMPHNGISKIDHAEARDLVAQAKRMHAAAEARAAAQANRVIDTAKLAAELLAA
;
A
#
# COMPACT_ATOMS: atom_id res chain seq x y z
N MET A 1 22.89 -0.80 -18.88
CA MET A 1 22.53 0.06 -17.75
C MET A 1 21.17 -0.38 -17.22
N SER A 2 21.10 -0.93 -16.01
CA SER A 2 19.82 -1.31 -15.41
C SER A 2 19.01 -0.04 -15.11
N LYS A 3 17.77 0.04 -15.61
CA LYS A 3 16.82 1.04 -15.11
C LYS A 3 16.66 0.75 -13.62
N ALA A 4 17.13 1.64 -12.76
CA ALA A 4 16.90 1.54 -11.32
C ALA A 4 15.39 1.38 -11.10
N LYS A 5 15.00 0.29 -10.43
CA LYS A 5 13.60 0.01 -10.13
C LYS A 5 13.13 1.10 -9.18
N GLN A 6 12.13 1.89 -9.57
CA GLN A 6 11.59 2.94 -8.72
C GLN A 6 11.01 2.32 -7.45
N SER A 7 11.29 2.94 -6.30
CA SER A 7 10.67 2.55 -5.03
C SER A 7 9.33 3.26 -4.89
N TRP A 8 8.27 2.49 -4.64
CA TRP A 8 6.90 2.98 -4.51
C TRP A 8 6.45 3.08 -3.05
N GLU A 9 7.42 3.26 -2.15
CA GLU A 9 7.18 3.46 -0.72
C GLU A 9 6.80 4.91 -0.42
N VAL A 10 6.03 5.11 0.64
CA VAL A 10 5.64 6.46 1.09
C VAL A 10 6.90 7.28 1.41
N GLY A 11 6.94 8.52 0.94
CA GLY A 11 8.08 9.43 1.04
C GLY A 11 9.06 9.35 -0.12
N GLN A 12 8.96 8.33 -0.98
CA GLN A 12 9.85 8.19 -2.14
C GLN A 12 9.43 9.07 -3.30
N GLN A 13 10.42 9.54 -4.06
CA GLN A 13 10.20 10.25 -5.32
C GLN A 13 10.14 9.27 -6.49
N VAL A 14 9.10 9.41 -7.30
CA VAL A 14 8.82 8.58 -8.47
C VAL A 14 8.61 9.44 -9.71
N LYS A 15 8.66 8.77 -10.87
CA LYS A 15 8.34 9.37 -12.17
C LYS A 15 7.33 8.49 -12.88
N VAL A 16 6.20 9.08 -13.28
CA VAL A 16 5.12 8.41 -14.01
C VAL A 16 5.01 9.02 -15.40
N GLY A 17 5.35 8.24 -16.42
CA GLY A 17 5.42 8.73 -17.79
C GLY A 17 6.41 9.89 -17.92
N PHE A 18 5.89 11.08 -18.25
CA PHE A 18 6.68 12.32 -18.35
C PHE A 18 6.70 13.14 -17.04
N LEU A 19 5.80 12.85 -16.08
CA LEU A 19 5.73 13.56 -14.82
C LEU A 19 6.80 13.03 -13.85
N ALA A 20 7.77 13.88 -13.52
CA ALA A 20 8.84 13.60 -12.56
C ALA A 20 8.71 14.48 -11.31
N GLY A 21 9.37 14.06 -10.23
CA GLY A 21 9.30 14.76 -8.93
C GLY A 21 7.97 14.56 -8.22
N LEU A 22 7.31 13.42 -8.45
CA LEU A 22 6.11 13.01 -7.72
C LEU A 22 6.55 12.32 -6.44
N THR A 23 6.05 12.76 -5.29
CA THR A 23 6.32 12.10 -4.00
C THR A 23 5.15 11.22 -3.63
N VAL A 24 5.39 9.96 -3.29
CA VAL A 24 4.35 9.04 -2.81
C VAL A 24 3.93 9.45 -1.39
N ILE A 25 2.65 9.74 -1.19
CA ILE A 25 2.12 10.13 0.14
C ILE A 25 1.19 9.07 0.74
N ALA A 26 0.61 8.21 -0.09
CA ALA A 26 -0.12 7.05 0.37
C ALA A 26 -0.08 5.93 -0.66
N LYS A 27 -0.12 4.71 -0.15
CA LYS A 27 -0.31 3.47 -0.91
C LYS A 27 -1.60 2.84 -0.42
N ILE A 28 -2.56 2.62 -1.29
CA ILE A 28 -3.86 2.02 -0.98
C ILE A 28 -3.80 0.57 -1.46
N PRO A 29 -3.70 -0.40 -0.55
CA PRO A 29 -3.65 -1.80 -0.93
C PRO A 29 -5.02 -2.22 -1.46
N THR A 30 -5.09 -2.69 -2.70
CA THR A 30 -6.37 -3.16 -3.26
C THR A 30 -6.54 -4.65 -2.96
N PRO A 31 -7.67 -5.11 -2.36
CA PRO A 31 -7.87 -6.52 -2.06
C PRO A 31 -7.96 -7.35 -3.35
N GLY A 32 -7.21 -8.45 -3.42
CA GLY A 32 -7.26 -9.40 -4.53
C GLY A 32 -6.13 -9.21 -5.55
N PHE A 33 -6.49 -9.18 -6.85
CA PHE A 33 -5.54 -9.15 -7.98
C PHE A 33 -5.41 -7.76 -8.63
N ALA A 34 -6.14 -6.77 -8.13
CA ALA A 34 -6.05 -5.41 -8.65
C ALA A 34 -4.76 -4.74 -8.16
N PRO A 35 -4.11 -3.92 -8.99
CA PRO A 35 -2.89 -3.24 -8.59
C PRO A 35 -3.17 -2.23 -7.47
N ASP A 36 -2.15 -1.99 -6.64
CA ASP A 36 -2.22 -0.96 -5.61
C ASP A 36 -2.43 0.43 -6.24
N ALA A 37 -3.28 1.23 -5.61
CA ALA A 37 -3.42 2.64 -5.97
C ALA A 37 -2.47 3.50 -5.13
N TYR A 38 -1.97 4.58 -5.71
CA TYR A 38 -1.00 5.46 -5.09
C TYR A 38 -1.51 6.89 -5.11
N VAL A 39 -1.36 7.59 -4.00
CA VAL A 39 -1.57 9.03 -3.94
C VAL A 39 -0.20 9.69 -4.01
N LEU A 40 -0.04 10.59 -4.96
CA LEU A 40 1.19 11.30 -5.26
C LEU A 40 1.00 12.82 -5.10
N VAL A 41 2.07 13.52 -4.75
CA VAL A 41 2.09 14.98 -4.67
C VAL A 41 3.27 15.57 -5.45
N ARG A 42 3.04 16.72 -6.10
CA ARG A 42 4.09 17.52 -6.75
C ARG A 42 3.80 19.01 -6.51
N GLY A 43 4.56 19.62 -5.61
CA GLY A 43 4.24 20.96 -5.12
C GLY A 43 2.88 20.97 -4.42
N GLU A 44 1.94 21.79 -4.90
CA GLU A 44 0.57 21.87 -4.38
C GLU A 44 -0.42 20.94 -5.10
N GLN A 45 0.03 20.20 -6.11
CA GLN A 45 -0.85 19.35 -6.94
C GLN A 45 -0.84 17.91 -6.45
N PHE A 46 -2.03 17.32 -6.35
CA PHE A 46 -2.24 15.92 -5.97
C PHE A 46 -2.63 15.08 -7.18
N TYR A 47 -2.20 13.83 -7.17
CA TYR A 47 -2.51 12.87 -8.21
C TYR A 47 -2.85 11.52 -7.61
N SER A 48 -3.79 10.82 -8.23
CA SER A 48 -4.02 9.39 -8.05
C SER A 48 -3.35 8.65 -9.19
N PHE A 49 -2.58 7.61 -8.88
CA PHE A 49 -1.98 6.72 -9.86
C PHE A 49 -2.37 5.29 -9.56
N MET A 50 -2.89 4.60 -10.57
CA MET A 50 -3.12 3.17 -10.50
C MET A 50 -2.49 2.51 -11.73
N PRO A 51 -1.68 1.46 -11.55
CA PRO A 51 -1.15 0.69 -12.68
C PRO A 51 -2.28 0.27 -13.63
N HIS A 52 -2.01 0.34 -14.93
CA HIS A 52 -2.98 0.18 -16.03
C HIS A 52 -4.02 1.29 -16.21
N ASN A 53 -4.51 1.93 -15.14
CA ASN A 53 -5.49 3.02 -15.25
C ASN A 53 -4.84 4.41 -15.44
N GLY A 54 -3.55 4.53 -15.19
CA GLY A 54 -2.79 5.76 -15.42
C GLY A 54 -2.80 6.70 -14.23
N ILE A 55 -2.42 7.96 -14.50
CA ILE A 55 -2.34 9.03 -13.50
C ILE A 55 -3.42 10.07 -13.77
N SER A 56 -4.14 10.44 -12.72
CA SER A 56 -5.21 11.44 -12.75
C SER A 56 -4.93 12.50 -11.70
N LYS A 57 -5.18 13.76 -12.02
CA LYS A 57 -5.10 14.84 -11.04
C LYS A 57 -6.35 14.77 -10.15
N ILE A 58 -6.15 14.94 -8.85
CA ILE A 58 -7.21 14.92 -7.84
C ILE A 58 -7.15 16.22 -7.04
N ASP A 59 -8.24 16.55 -6.35
CA ASP A 59 -8.26 17.72 -5.46
C ASP A 59 -7.76 17.40 -4.04
N HIS A 60 -7.72 18.43 -3.19
CA HIS A 60 -7.27 18.28 -1.81
C HIS A 60 -8.21 17.43 -0.95
N ALA A 61 -9.52 17.46 -1.20
CA ALA A 61 -10.50 16.72 -0.44
C ALA A 61 -10.38 15.23 -0.76
N GLU A 62 -10.35 14.89 -2.05
CA GLU A 62 -10.15 13.54 -2.55
C GLU A 62 -8.81 12.96 -2.07
N ALA A 63 -7.72 13.74 -2.14
CA ALA A 63 -6.42 13.30 -1.64
C ALA A 63 -6.47 12.96 -0.14
N ARG A 64 -7.16 13.77 0.67
CA ARG A 64 -7.32 13.52 2.11
C ARG A 64 -8.12 12.24 2.37
N ASP A 65 -9.21 12.04 1.64
CA ASP A 65 -10.06 10.87 1.79
C ASP A 65 -9.33 9.58 1.40
N LEU A 66 -8.58 9.61 0.31
CA LEU A 66 -7.75 8.50 -0.16
C LEU A 66 -6.62 8.17 0.83
N VAL A 67 -5.95 9.18 1.40
CA VAL A 67 -4.93 8.97 2.44
C VAL A 67 -5.56 8.38 3.70
N ALA A 68 -6.74 8.85 4.11
CA ALA A 68 -7.46 8.31 5.26
C ALA A 68 -7.90 6.86 5.02
N GLN A 69 -8.36 6.54 3.79
CA GLN A 69 -8.67 5.18 3.38
C GLN A 69 -7.45 4.27 3.43
N ALA A 70 -6.31 4.70 2.88
CA ALA A 70 -5.06 3.96 2.93
C ALA A 70 -4.70 3.56 4.37
N LYS A 71 -4.74 4.53 5.30
CA LYS A 71 -4.45 4.30 6.72
C LYS A 71 -5.37 3.26 7.34
N ARG A 72 -6.67 3.33 7.07
CA ARG A 72 -7.65 2.33 7.58
C ARG A 72 -7.36 0.94 7.05
N MET A 73 -7.01 0.83 5.76
CA MET A 73 -6.75 -0.46 5.12
C MET A 73 -5.45 -1.09 5.60
N HIS A 74 -4.38 -0.30 5.77
CA HIS A 74 -3.12 -0.78 6.37
C HIS A 74 -3.34 -1.26 7.80
N ALA A 75 -4.01 -0.48 8.63
CA ALA A 75 -4.33 -0.90 10.01
C ALA A 75 -5.14 -2.21 10.04
N ALA A 76 -6.11 -2.37 9.14
CA ALA A 76 -6.89 -3.61 9.03
C ALA A 76 -6.03 -4.79 8.54
N ALA A 77 -5.12 -4.57 7.59
CA ALA A 77 -4.22 -5.61 7.08
C ALA A 77 -3.23 -6.06 8.16
N GLU A 78 -2.63 -5.11 8.89
CA GLU A 78 -1.75 -5.38 10.03
C GLU A 78 -2.46 -6.17 11.13
N ALA A 79 -3.69 -5.77 11.49
CA ALA A 79 -4.50 -6.49 12.48
C ALA A 79 -4.82 -7.94 12.04
N ARG A 80 -5.14 -8.14 10.75
CA ARG A 80 -5.38 -9.48 10.20
C ARG A 80 -4.11 -10.33 10.19
N ALA A 81 -2.98 -9.76 9.82
CA ALA A 81 -1.69 -10.45 9.84
C ALA A 81 -1.31 -10.87 11.26
N ALA A 82 -1.49 -9.99 12.25
CA ALA A 82 -1.26 -10.32 13.66
C ALA A 82 -2.19 -11.44 14.16
N ALA A 83 -3.48 -11.38 13.83
CA ALA A 83 -4.43 -12.44 14.20
C ALA A 83 -4.09 -13.79 13.55
N GLN A 84 -3.62 -13.78 12.29
CA GLN A 84 -3.20 -14.99 11.60
C GLN A 84 -1.93 -15.58 12.22
N ALA A 85 -0.94 -14.75 12.58
CA ALA A 85 0.27 -15.20 13.26
C ALA A 85 -0.06 -15.89 14.60
N ASN A 86 -0.95 -15.29 15.40
CA ASN A 86 -1.39 -15.89 16.67
C ASN A 86 -2.04 -17.27 16.44
N ARG A 87 -2.93 -17.40 15.45
CA ARG A 87 -3.55 -18.69 15.12
C ARG A 87 -2.54 -19.75 14.73
N VAL A 88 -1.51 -19.38 13.96
CA VAL A 88 -0.44 -20.32 13.56
C VAL A 88 0.35 -20.80 14.78
N ILE A 89 0.68 -19.89 15.69
CA ILE A 89 1.38 -20.23 16.94
C ILE A 89 0.52 -21.16 17.81
N ASP A 90 -0.75 -20.83 17.99
CA ASP A 90 -1.68 -21.65 18.79
C ASP A 90 -1.87 -23.04 18.18
N THR A 91 -1.99 -23.11 16.86
CA THR A 91 -2.08 -24.39 16.14
C THR A 91 -0.81 -25.22 16.28
N ALA A 92 0.37 -24.59 16.22
CA ALA A 92 1.65 -25.27 16.40
C ALA A 92 1.82 -25.82 17.82
N LYS A 93 1.37 -25.08 18.84
CA LYS A 93 1.36 -25.55 20.24
C LYS A 93 0.45 -26.76 20.41
N LEU A 94 -0.78 -26.70 19.90
CA LEU A 94 -1.72 -27.81 19.97
C LEU A 94 -1.18 -29.07 19.26
N ALA A 95 -0.55 -28.90 18.10
CA ALA A 95 0.07 -30.01 17.39
C ALA A 95 1.22 -30.66 18.19
N ALA A 96 2.04 -29.86 18.88
CA ALA A 96 3.10 -30.36 19.75
C ALA A 96 2.54 -31.13 20.96
N GLU A 97 1.46 -30.64 21.58
CA GLU A 97 0.77 -31.33 22.67
C GLU A 97 0.22 -32.70 22.23
N LEU A 98 -0.42 -32.77 21.06
CA LEU A 98 -0.98 -34.01 20.53
C LEU A 98 0.08 -35.06 20.16
N LEU A 99 1.29 -34.65 19.77
CA LEU A 99 2.40 -35.56 19.43
C LEU A 99 3.18 -36.04 20.67
N ALA A 100 3.06 -35.35 21.79
CA ALA A 100 3.70 -35.70 23.06
C ALA A 100 2.84 -36.64 23.95
N ALA A 101 1.59 -36.89 23.54
CA ALA A 101 0.65 -37.81 24.19
C ALA A 101 0.70 -39.20 23.54
#